data_AF-A0A3D0G461-F1
#
_entry.id   AF-A0A3D0G461-F1
#
_cell.length_a   1.000
_cell.length_b   1.000
_cell.length_c   1.000
_cell.angle_alpha   90.00
_cell.angle_beta   90.00
_cell.angle_gamma   90.00
#
_symmetry.space_group_name_H-M   'P 1'
#
loop_
_entity.id
_entity.type
_entity.pdbx_description
1 polymer ?
#
loop_
_entity_poly.entity_id
_entity_poly.type
_entity_poly.pdbx_seq_one_letter_code
_entity_poly.pdbx_strand_id
1 'polypeptide(L)' 'MTKQDLAATTAALLDEISVDPMDWRAYTERLEMVIIAHERLGEKLPGALKVYADWLDEEQSEARYENMPV' A
#
# COMPACT_ATOMS: atom_id res chain seq x y z
N MET A 1 3.21 -14.96 6.32
CA MET A 1 1.78 -14.73 6.00
C MET A 1 1.37 -15.73 4.93
N THR A 2 0.27 -16.46 5.13
CA THR A 2 -0.27 -17.36 4.11
C THR A 2 -1.19 -16.59 3.14
N LYS A 3 -1.62 -17.21 2.04
CA LYS A 3 -2.55 -16.58 1.08
C LYS A 3 -3.90 -16.22 1.70
N GLN A 4 -4.43 -17.07 2.58
CA GLN A 4 -5.68 -16.78 3.30
C GLN A 4 -5.51 -15.62 4.28
N ASP A 5 -4.41 -15.61 5.02
CA ASP A 5 -4.10 -14.50 5.93
C ASP A 5 -3.93 -13.18 5.17
N LEU A 6 -3.32 -13.21 3.98
CA LEU A 6 -3.14 -12.02 3.14
C LEU A 6 -4.48 -11.43 2.70
N ALA A 7 -5.42 -12.27 2.25
CA ALA A 7 -6.75 -11.80 1.85
C ALA A 7 -7.50 -11.16 3.02
N ALA A 8 -7.49 -11.79 4.20
CA ALA A 8 -8.11 -11.25 5.41
C ALA A 8 -7.45 -9.94 5.87
N THR A 9 -6.11 -9.89 5.87
CA THR A 9 -5.33 -8.70 6.25
C THR A 9 -5.58 -7.55 5.27
N THR A 10 -5.67 -7.85 3.98
CA THR A 10 -5.98 -6.86 2.94
C THR A 10 -7.38 -6.29 3.13
N ALA A 11 -8.38 -7.15 3.39
CA ALA A 11 -9.75 -6.72 3.62
C ALA A 11 -9.87 -5.82 4.86
N ALA A 12 -9.25 -6.22 5.97
CA ALA A 12 -9.26 -5.42 7.20
C ALA A 12 -8.57 -4.07 7.02
N LEU A 13 -7.41 -4.03 6.33
CA LEU A 13 -6.71 -2.78 6.05
C LEU A 13 -7.56 -1.83 5.20
N LEU A 14 -8.21 -2.35 4.15
CA LEU A 14 -9.07 -1.52 3.30
C LEU A 14 -10.31 -1.02 4.04
N ASP A 15 -10.87 -1.82 4.96
CA ASP A 15 -11.99 -1.41 5.81
C ASP A 15 -11.58 -0.27 6.76
N GLU A 16 -10.43 -0.39 7.41
CA GLU A 16 -9.86 0.66 8.27
C GLU A 16 -9.62 1.97 7.50
N ILE A 17 -9.00 1.89 6.31
CA ILE A 17 -8.77 3.06 5.46
C ILE A 17 -10.11 3.65 4.97
N SER A 18 -11.14 2.81 4.75
CA SER A 18 -12.45 3.30 4.29
C SER A 18 -13.16 4.19 5.30
N VAL A 19 -12.82 4.08 6.59
CA VAL A 19 -13.37 4.93 7.67
C VAL A 19 -12.92 6.38 7.49
N ASP A 20 -11.64 6.59 7.17
CA ASP A 20 -11.09 7.91 6.81
C ASP A 20 -10.06 7.78 5.67
N PRO A 21 -10.53 7.82 4.40
CA PRO A 21 -9.66 7.64 3.24
C PRO A 21 -8.61 8.73 3.07
N MET A 22 -8.78 9.89 3.72
CA MET A 22 -7.83 11.01 3.62
C MET A 22 -6.61 10.79 4.51
N ASP A 23 -6.76 10.01 5.59
CA ASP A 23 -5.67 9.64 6.50
C ASP A 23 -4.98 8.32 6.12
N TRP A 24 -5.04 7.94 4.83
CA TRP A 24 -4.41 6.71 4.34
C TRP A 24 -2.89 6.65 4.63
N ARG A 25 -2.24 7.81 4.75
CA ARG A 25 -0.81 7.94 5.11
C ARG A 25 -0.48 7.37 6.49
N ALA A 26 -1.42 7.37 7.43
CA ALA A 26 -1.23 6.70 8.73
C ALA A 26 -1.04 5.18 8.58
N TYR A 27 -1.41 4.62 7.42
CA TYR A 27 -1.35 3.19 7.12
C TYR A 27 -0.25 2.84 6.11
N THR A 28 0.65 3.76 5.76
CA THR A 28 1.70 3.57 4.74
C THR A 28 2.51 2.29 4.94
N GLU A 29 3.07 2.04 6.13
CA GLU A 29 3.87 0.83 6.38
C GLU A 29 3.07 -0.46 6.17
N ARG A 30 1.78 -0.46 6.53
CA ARG A 30 0.89 -1.61 6.36
C ARG A 30 0.51 -1.80 4.89
N LEU A 31 0.26 -0.71 4.16
CA LEU A 31 0.00 -0.74 2.72
C LEU A 31 1.20 -1.35 1.97
N GLU A 32 2.41 -0.86 2.23
CA GLU A 32 3.64 -1.41 1.63
C GLU A 32 3.81 -2.90 1.94
N MET A 33 3.63 -3.29 3.21
CA MET A 33 3.76 -4.70 3.62
C MET A 33 2.76 -5.61 2.88
N VAL A 34 1.50 -5.17 2.76
CA VAL A 34 0.46 -5.93 2.07
C VAL A 34 0.71 -6.00 0.56
N ILE A 35 1.11 -4.88 -0.07
CA ILE A 35 1.45 -4.83 -1.50
C ILE A 35 2.61 -5.79 -1.81
N ILE A 36 3.70 -5.72 -1.06
CA ILE A 36 4.87 -6.60 -1.21
C ILE A 36 4.46 -8.07 -1.02
N ALA A 37 3.56 -8.34 -0.08
CA ALA A 37 3.12 -9.71 0.16
C ALA A 37 2.24 -10.27 -0.98
N HIS A 38 1.41 -9.46 -1.63
CA HIS A 38 0.70 -9.86 -2.85
C HIS A 38 1.70 -10.25 -3.94
N GLU A 39 2.72 -9.41 -4.18
CA GLU A 39 3.76 -9.69 -5.17
C GLU A 39 4.53 -10.98 -4.84
N ARG A 40 5.01 -11.12 -3.60
CA ARG A 40 5.78 -12.30 -3.14
C ARG A 40 5.01 -13.61 -3.26
N LEU A 41 3.68 -13.57 -3.08
CA LEU A 41 2.82 -14.75 -3.18
C LEU A 41 2.30 -14.99 -4.60
N GLY A 42 2.65 -14.13 -5.56
CA GLY A 42 2.16 -14.17 -6.94
C GLY A 42 0.65 -13.90 -7.04
N GLU A 43 0.09 -13.22 -6.05
CA GLU A 43 -1.32 -12.86 -6.01
C GLU A 43 -1.56 -11.54 -6.74
N LYS A 44 -2.73 -11.42 -7.37
CA LYS A 44 -3.09 -10.20 -8.10
C LYS A 44 -3.41 -9.10 -7.09
N LEU A 45 -2.69 -7.98 -7.20
CA LEU A 45 -2.98 -6.80 -6.38
C LEU A 45 -4.42 -6.29 -6.65
N PRO A 46 -5.28 -6.18 -5.61
CA PRO A 46 -6.62 -5.62 -5.72
C PRO A 46 -6.62 -4.19 -6.26
N GLY A 47 -7.67 -3.80 -6.97
CA GLY A 47 -7.79 -2.46 -7.58
C GLY A 47 -7.67 -1.32 -6.57
N ALA A 48 -8.25 -1.48 -5.37
CA ALA A 48 -8.12 -0.50 -4.29
C ALA A 48 -6.65 -0.33 -3.84
N LEU A 49 -5.91 -1.43 -3.69
CA LEU A 49 -4.49 -1.38 -3.32
C LEU A 49 -3.60 -0.83 -4.43
N LYS A 50 -3.99 -0.93 -5.70
CA LYS A 50 -3.24 -0.32 -6.80
C LYS A 50 -3.20 1.20 -6.70
N VAL A 51 -4.32 1.84 -6.35
CA VAL A 51 -4.38 3.29 -6.18
C VAL A 51 -3.39 3.74 -5.10
N TYR A 52 -3.37 3.03 -3.97
CA TYR A 52 -2.42 3.34 -2.90
C TYR A 52 -0.97 3.03 -3.29
N ALA A 53 -0.72 1.97 -4.07
CA ALA A 53 0.62 1.66 -4.58
C ALA A 53 1.14 2.77 -5.50
N ASP A 54 0.29 3.29 -6.38
CA ASP A 54 0.65 4.39 -7.29
C ASP A 54 0.97 5.67 -6.48
N TRP A 55 0.16 6.00 -5.47
CA TRP A 55 0.42 7.15 -4.60
C TRP A 55 1.70 7.03 -3.77
N LEU A 56 2.00 5.82 -3.28
CA LEU A 56 3.25 5.54 -2.57
C LEU A 56 4.48 5.73 -3.48
N ASP A 57 4.38 5.30 -4.74
CA ASP A 57 5.47 5.49 -5.71
C ASP A 57 5.66 6.98 -6.06
N GLU A 58 4.57 7.73 -6.21
CA GLU A 58 4.59 9.18 -6.39
C GLU A 58 5.28 9.89 -5.21
N GLU A 59 4.91 9.58 -3.96
CA GLU A 59 5.55 10.19 -2.78
C GLU A 59 7.05 9.84 -2.68
N GLN A 60 7.42 8.59 -2.98
CA GLN A 60 8.84 8.21 -2.99
C GLN A 60 9.62 8.88 -4.13
N SER A 61 8.98 9.10 -5.28
CA SER A 61 9.55 9.82 -6.41
C SER A 61 9.77 11.28 -6.04
N GLU A 62 8.78 11.95 -5.47
CA GLU A 62 8.88 13.34 -4.99
C GLU A 62 9.99 13.49 -3.95
N ALA A 63 10.05 12.59 -2.97
CA ALA A 63 11.12 12.59 -1.96
C ALA A 63 12.52 12.41 -2.57
N ARG A 64 12.66 11.66 -3.67
CA ARG A 64 13.95 11.51 -4.39
C ARG A 64 14.32 12.76 -5.18
N TYR A 65 13.34 13.41 -5.81
CA TYR A 65 13.57 14.67 -6.54
C TYR A 65 13.91 15.82 -5.58
N GLU A 66 13.23 15.92 -4.44
CA GLU A 66 13.47 16.97 -3.44
C GLU A 66 14.85 16.84 -2.76
N ASN A 67 15.40 15.61 -2.68
CA ASN A 67 16.72 15.34 -2.11
C ASN A 67 17.88 15.30 -3.12
N MET A 68 17.66 15.67 -4.39
CA MET A 68 18.79 15.82 -5.32
C MET A 68 19.59 17.09 -4.99
N PRO A 69 20.91 16.98 -4.70
CA PRO A 69 21.75 18.17 -4.53
C PRO A 69 21.84 18.90 -5.88
N VAL A 70 21.47 20.19 -5.85
CA VAL A 70 21.68 21.13 -6.96
C VAL A 70 23.15 21.26 -7.34
#